data_AF-X1QAX5-F1
#
_entry.id   AF-X1QAX5-F1
#
_cell.length_a   1.000
_cell.length_b   1.000
_cell.length_c   1.000
_cell.angle_alpha   90.00
_cell.angle_beta   90.00
_cell.angle_gamma   90.00
#
_symmetry.space_group_name_H-M   'P 1'
#
loop_
_entity.id
_entity.type
_entity.pdbx_description
1 polymer ?
#
loop_
_entity_poly.entity_id
_entity_poly.type
_entity_poly.pdbx_seq_one_letter_code
_entity_poly.pdbx_strand_id
1 'polypeptide(L)'
;IIVTGDKDAFQLITPHTKIMTTIKGVSEVKIYDEEDIRKKYGVGPEKIVDILALKGDVSDNIPGVPGVGEKTALALIKEFGSVENILNNTDKISKNILREQIKKYENQIKMSKKLATIVREVPMEYDFDSFKVKTPNYEKLWKVFKKLEFNNLLKKINPQINQAKKKLKFNLVETEEKLKGVINKIIERKYFAFYLLTSSCNAISANIFGIALSFKDNENYYIPLFSLNLLENTKCLSTELVLDQLRSCFENKGISKISHYLKFTFVLLRR
;
A
#
# COMPACT_ATOMS: atom_id res chain seq x y z
N ILE A 1 -5.78 7.27 0.91
CA ILE A 1 -6.09 7.62 -0.50
C ILE A 1 -7.25 6.76 -0.94
N ILE A 2 -8.30 7.35 -1.48
CA ILE A 2 -9.44 6.63 -2.06
C ILE A 2 -9.27 6.66 -3.58
N VAL A 3 -9.41 5.52 -4.24
CA VAL A 3 -9.25 5.40 -5.70
C VAL A 3 -10.62 5.21 -6.32
N THR A 4 -11.11 6.21 -7.06
CA THR A 4 -12.42 6.16 -7.69
C THR A 4 -12.55 7.12 -8.88
N GLY A 5 -13.34 6.73 -9.88
CA GLY A 5 -13.77 7.59 -10.98
C GLY A 5 -14.93 8.52 -10.60
N ASP A 6 -15.60 8.21 -9.50
CA ASP A 6 -16.76 8.92 -9.00
C ASP A 6 -16.37 10.24 -8.33
N LYS A 7 -17.03 11.33 -8.73
CA LYS A 7 -16.76 12.68 -8.25
C LYS A 7 -17.44 12.95 -6.91
N ASP A 8 -18.45 12.17 -6.54
CA ASP A 8 -19.16 12.34 -5.28
C ASP A 8 -18.26 12.07 -4.09
N ALA A 9 -17.24 11.22 -4.28
CA ALA A 9 -16.19 10.97 -3.31
C ALA A 9 -15.36 12.22 -2.97
N PHE A 10 -15.42 13.30 -3.75
CA PHE A 10 -14.76 14.56 -3.39
C PHE A 10 -15.25 15.10 -2.04
N GLN A 11 -16.49 14.78 -1.62
CA GLN A 11 -16.99 15.16 -0.30
C GLN A 11 -16.21 14.52 0.87
N LEU A 12 -15.40 13.48 0.61
CA LEU A 12 -14.61 12.75 1.60
C LEU A 12 -13.19 13.30 1.77
N ILE A 13 -12.79 14.32 0.99
CA ILE A 13 -11.46 14.93 1.09
C ILE A 13 -11.31 15.64 2.43
N THR A 14 -10.17 15.40 3.08
CA THR A 14 -9.77 15.97 4.38
C THR A 14 -8.23 16.14 4.38
N PRO A 15 -7.60 16.71 5.42
CA PRO A 15 -6.14 16.80 5.47
C PRO A 15 -5.44 15.42 5.43
N HIS A 16 -6.16 14.35 5.79
CA HIS A 16 -5.66 12.97 5.78
C HIS A 16 -6.21 12.11 4.62
N THR A 17 -7.18 12.60 3.86
CA THR A 17 -7.85 11.84 2.80
C THR A 17 -7.77 12.57 1.47
N LYS A 18 -7.23 11.89 0.45
CA LYS A 18 -7.13 12.37 -0.93
C LYS A 18 -7.87 11.42 -1.87
N ILE A 19 -8.43 11.96 -2.96
CA ILE A 19 -9.09 11.16 -4.01
C ILE A 19 -8.18 11.03 -5.20
N MET A 20 -7.98 9.81 -5.68
CA MET A 20 -7.20 9.50 -6.87
C MET A 20 -8.15 9.03 -7.97
N THR A 21 -8.16 9.74 -9.09
CA THR A 21 -9.05 9.46 -10.22
C THR A 21 -8.28 9.46 -11.54
N THR A 22 -8.81 8.75 -12.52
CA THR A 22 -8.24 8.65 -13.87
C THR A 22 -8.86 9.71 -14.79
N ILE A 23 -8.06 10.57 -15.42
CA ILE A 23 -8.57 11.63 -16.30
C ILE A 23 -8.88 11.10 -17.71
N LYS A 24 -7.97 10.33 -18.30
CA LYS A 24 -8.09 9.74 -19.65
C LYS A 24 -7.59 8.31 -19.65
N GLY A 25 -8.49 7.35 -19.46
CA GLY A 25 -8.13 5.94 -19.31
C GLY A 25 -7.21 5.68 -18.10
N VAL A 26 -6.57 4.51 -18.04
CA VAL A 26 -5.78 4.09 -16.86
C VAL A 26 -4.41 4.78 -16.75
N SER A 27 -4.00 5.55 -17.77
CA SER A 27 -2.61 6.03 -17.91
C SER A 27 -2.34 7.36 -17.23
N GLU A 28 -3.35 8.23 -17.10
CA GLU A 28 -3.20 9.55 -16.50
C GLU A 28 -4.03 9.63 -15.21
N VAL A 29 -3.33 9.60 -14.09
CA VAL A 29 -3.92 9.61 -12.75
C VAL A 29 -3.74 11.00 -12.14
N LYS A 30 -4.81 11.54 -11.59
CA LYS A 30 -4.80 12.79 -10.82
C LYS A 30 -5.24 12.54 -9.40
N ILE A 31 -4.48 13.10 -8.48
CA ILE A 31 -4.80 13.13 -7.05
C ILE A 31 -5.38 14.51 -6.76
N TYR A 32 -6.54 14.53 -6.09
CA TYR A 32 -7.23 15.72 -5.63
C TYR A 32 -7.09 15.84 -4.11
N ASP A 33 -6.69 17.02 -3.66
CA ASP A 33 -6.74 17.44 -2.27
C ASP A 33 -7.67 18.67 -2.07
N GLU A 34 -7.69 19.23 -0.86
CA GLU A 34 -8.54 20.37 -0.53
C GLU A 34 -8.27 21.60 -1.41
N GLU A 35 -7.01 21.86 -1.74
CA GLU A 35 -6.66 23.01 -2.58
C GLU A 35 -7.13 22.82 -4.01
N ASP A 36 -7.01 21.61 -4.55
CA ASP A 36 -7.50 21.30 -5.89
C ASP A 36 -9.02 21.48 -5.99
N ILE A 37 -9.77 21.07 -4.97
CA ILE A 37 -11.21 21.27 -4.91
C ILE A 37 -11.56 22.76 -4.81
N ARG A 38 -10.84 23.51 -3.95
CA ARG A 38 -11.02 24.97 -3.85
C ARG A 38 -10.69 25.69 -5.16
N LYS A 39 -9.63 25.31 -5.87
CA LYS A 39 -9.29 25.89 -7.18
C LYS A 39 -10.36 25.59 -8.23
N LYS A 40 -10.92 24.38 -8.21
CA LYS A 40 -11.89 23.92 -9.21
C LYS A 40 -13.30 24.48 -8.98
N TYR A 41 -13.78 24.46 -7.75
CA TYR A 41 -15.16 24.84 -7.41
C TYR A 41 -15.26 26.19 -6.70
N GLY A 42 -14.14 26.71 -6.17
CA GLY A 42 -14.12 27.95 -5.38
C GLY A 42 -14.69 27.79 -3.97
N VAL A 43 -14.96 26.55 -3.54
CA VAL A 43 -15.45 26.19 -2.19
C VAL A 43 -14.74 24.91 -1.74
N GLY A 44 -14.81 24.59 -0.46
CA GLY A 44 -14.19 23.38 0.10
C GLY A 44 -14.99 22.09 -0.19
N PRO A 45 -14.36 20.92 0.04
CA PRO A 45 -14.98 19.59 -0.11
C PRO A 45 -16.31 19.42 0.63
N GLU A 46 -16.44 20.06 1.79
CA GLU A 46 -17.64 20.01 2.65
C GLU A 46 -18.89 20.59 1.97
N LYS A 47 -18.71 21.39 0.90
CA LYS A 47 -19.79 22.03 0.15
C LYS A 47 -20.20 21.29 -1.11
N ILE A 48 -19.51 20.20 -1.46
CA ILE A 48 -19.82 19.43 -2.67
C ILE A 48 -21.24 18.86 -2.62
N VAL A 49 -21.64 18.33 -1.47
CA VAL A 49 -23.00 17.79 -1.25
C VAL A 49 -24.06 18.89 -1.42
N ASP A 50 -23.80 20.08 -0.89
CA ASP A 50 -24.72 21.22 -1.02
C ASP A 50 -24.88 21.67 -2.48
N ILE A 51 -23.79 21.64 -3.26
CA ILE A 51 -23.84 21.95 -4.69
C ILE A 51 -24.66 20.89 -5.44
N LEU A 52 -24.45 19.60 -5.16
CA LEU A 52 -25.20 18.50 -5.77
C LEU A 52 -26.68 18.57 -5.40
N ALA A 53 -27.02 18.94 -4.18
CA ALA A 53 -28.40 19.10 -3.74
C ALA A 53 -29.17 20.16 -4.55
N LEU A 54 -28.48 21.23 -4.98
CA LEU A 54 -29.07 22.32 -5.75
C LEU A 54 -29.05 22.05 -7.26
N LYS A 55 -27.92 21.55 -7.79
CA LYS A 55 -27.73 21.28 -9.22
C LYS A 55 -28.43 20.01 -9.68
N GLY A 56 -28.50 19.01 -8.80
CA GLY A 56 -28.84 17.64 -9.15
C GLY A 56 -27.67 16.88 -9.76
N ASP A 57 -27.88 15.56 -9.90
CA ASP A 57 -27.02 14.64 -10.62
C ASP A 57 -27.88 13.71 -11.50
N VAL A 58 -27.73 13.84 -12.81
CA VAL A 58 -28.48 13.04 -13.78
C VAL A 58 -28.04 11.58 -13.78
N SER A 59 -26.76 11.30 -13.51
CA SER A 59 -26.23 9.93 -13.46
C SER A 59 -26.94 9.11 -12.38
N ASP A 60 -27.19 9.75 -11.24
CA ASP A 60 -27.76 9.13 -10.04
C ASP A 60 -29.25 9.44 -9.86
N ASN A 61 -29.90 9.98 -10.89
CA ASN A 61 -31.31 10.39 -10.86
C ASN A 61 -31.65 11.34 -9.68
N ILE A 62 -30.71 12.20 -9.29
CA ILE A 62 -30.90 13.24 -8.28
C ILE A 62 -31.41 14.50 -9.00
N PRO A 63 -32.66 14.94 -8.76
CA PRO A 63 -33.31 15.93 -9.61
C PRO A 63 -32.81 17.38 -9.43
N GLY A 64 -32.27 17.75 -8.27
CA GLY A 64 -31.82 19.12 -8.00
C GLY A 64 -32.95 20.16 -8.05
N VAL A 65 -32.65 21.43 -8.35
CA VAL A 65 -33.66 22.47 -8.57
C VAL A 65 -33.73 22.81 -10.05
N PRO A 66 -34.90 22.73 -10.70
CA PRO A 66 -35.05 23.11 -12.10
C PRO A 66 -34.54 24.54 -12.37
N GLY A 67 -33.66 24.68 -13.37
CA GLY A 67 -33.05 25.96 -13.73
C GLY A 67 -31.85 26.39 -12.87
N VAL A 68 -31.45 25.59 -11.88
CA VAL A 68 -30.23 25.83 -11.08
C VAL A 68 -29.10 24.94 -11.60
N GLY A 69 -28.23 25.52 -12.42
CA GLY A 69 -26.99 24.86 -12.85
C GLY A 69 -25.84 25.03 -11.85
N GLU A 70 -24.69 24.40 -12.14
CA GLU A 70 -23.49 24.41 -11.29
C GLU A 70 -23.03 25.82 -10.89
N LYS A 71 -23.01 26.76 -11.85
CA LYS A 71 -22.60 28.15 -11.59
C LYS A 71 -23.53 28.85 -10.60
N THR A 72 -24.84 28.63 -10.73
CA THR A 72 -25.86 29.22 -9.86
C THR A 72 -25.80 28.60 -8.47
N ALA A 73 -25.66 27.28 -8.39
CA ALA A 73 -25.48 26.57 -7.12
C ALA A 73 -24.22 27.06 -6.38
N LEU A 74 -23.09 27.19 -7.09
CA LEU A 74 -21.85 27.73 -6.52
C LEU A 74 -21.99 29.16 -6.01
N ALA A 75 -22.69 30.03 -6.74
CA ALA A 75 -22.94 31.40 -6.30
C ALA A 75 -23.74 31.44 -5.00
N LEU A 76 -24.84 30.66 -4.94
CA LEU A 76 -25.68 30.57 -3.74
C LEU A 76 -24.90 30.00 -2.54
N ILE A 77 -24.08 28.97 -2.74
CA ILE A 77 -23.30 28.37 -1.66
C ILE A 77 -22.17 29.29 -1.19
N LYS A 78 -21.56 30.08 -2.08
CA LYS A 78 -20.59 31.11 -1.67
C LYS A 78 -21.24 32.24 -0.87
N GLU A 79 -22.48 32.60 -1.20
CA GLU A 79 -23.20 33.68 -0.53
C GLU A 79 -23.80 33.25 0.82
N PHE A 80 -24.47 32.09 0.87
CA PHE A 80 -25.23 31.64 2.03
C PHE A 80 -24.52 30.54 2.84
N GLY A 81 -23.49 29.91 2.28
CA GLY A 81 -22.66 28.91 2.95
C GLY A 81 -23.21 27.49 2.93
N SER A 82 -24.51 27.25 3.10
CA SER A 82 -25.10 25.90 3.08
C SER A 82 -26.53 25.91 2.53
N VAL A 83 -27.02 24.73 2.15
CA VAL A 83 -28.43 24.54 1.76
C VAL A 83 -29.39 24.97 2.86
N GLU A 84 -29.12 24.64 4.12
CA GLU A 84 -29.97 25.02 5.26
C GLU A 84 -30.06 26.54 5.39
N ASN A 85 -28.94 27.24 5.24
CA ASN A 85 -28.92 28.71 5.30
C ASN A 85 -29.67 29.35 4.14
N ILE A 86 -29.59 28.77 2.94
CA ILE A 86 -30.35 29.21 1.76
C ILE A 86 -31.84 29.10 2.04
N LEU A 87 -32.30 27.94 2.54
CA LEU A 87 -33.72 27.69 2.83
C LEU A 87 -34.25 28.61 3.94
N ASN A 88 -33.45 28.85 4.98
CA ASN A 88 -33.83 29.76 6.08
C ASN A 88 -33.81 31.25 5.69
N ASN A 89 -33.12 31.63 4.61
CA ASN A 89 -32.94 33.03 4.19
C ASN A 89 -33.38 33.27 2.73
N THR A 90 -34.35 32.50 2.23
CA THR A 90 -34.77 32.59 0.82
C THR A 90 -35.15 34.02 0.39
N ASP A 91 -35.69 34.83 1.29
CA ASP A 91 -36.07 36.22 1.01
C ASP A 91 -34.90 37.16 0.68
N LYS A 92 -33.67 36.79 1.04
CA LYS A 92 -32.47 37.56 0.69
C LYS A 92 -31.94 37.26 -0.71
N ILE A 93 -32.47 36.25 -1.39
CA ILE A 93 -32.05 35.88 -2.74
C ILE A 93 -32.49 36.96 -3.73
N SER A 94 -31.53 37.65 -4.34
CA SER A 94 -31.75 38.83 -5.21
C SER A 94 -32.66 38.57 -6.42
N LYS A 95 -32.60 37.37 -7.00
CA LYS A 95 -33.39 37.01 -8.19
C LYS A 95 -34.74 36.41 -7.79
N ASN A 96 -35.82 37.13 -8.06
CA ASN A 96 -37.20 36.69 -7.75
C ASN A 96 -37.52 35.29 -8.30
N ILE A 97 -37.19 35.00 -9.56
CA ILE A 97 -37.44 33.68 -10.16
C ILE A 97 -36.70 32.57 -9.38
N LEU A 98 -35.45 32.80 -9.02
CA LEU A 98 -34.63 31.83 -8.28
C LEU A 98 -35.16 31.60 -6.86
N ARG A 99 -35.60 32.69 -6.20
CA ARG A 99 -36.26 32.64 -4.89
C ARG A 99 -37.50 31.76 -4.92
N GLU A 100 -38.39 31.99 -5.88
CA GLU A 100 -39.62 31.21 -6.03
C GLU A 100 -39.34 29.73 -6.33
N GLN A 101 -38.33 29.44 -7.16
CA GLN A 101 -37.90 28.06 -7.44
C GLN A 101 -37.39 27.36 -6.16
N ILE A 102 -36.53 28.01 -5.39
CA ILE A 102 -35.98 27.42 -4.16
C ILE A 102 -37.08 27.18 -3.13
N LYS A 103 -38.03 28.11 -2.97
CA LYS A 103 -39.20 27.92 -2.11
C LYS A 103 -40.07 26.76 -2.58
N LYS A 104 -40.35 26.68 -3.87
CA LYS A 104 -41.18 25.62 -4.46
C LYS A 104 -40.55 24.22 -4.30
N TYR A 105 -39.23 24.11 -4.43
CA TYR A 105 -38.51 22.83 -4.43
C TYR A 105 -37.80 22.53 -3.11
N GLU A 106 -38.16 23.17 -2.00
CA GLU A 106 -37.51 23.00 -0.69
C GLU A 106 -37.38 21.52 -0.28
N ASN A 107 -38.47 20.75 -0.33
CA ASN A 107 -38.46 19.34 0.05
C ASN A 107 -37.57 18.49 -0.88
N GLN A 108 -37.54 18.83 -2.17
CA GLN A 108 -36.70 18.18 -3.17
C GLN A 108 -35.22 18.46 -2.94
N ILE A 109 -34.86 19.68 -2.52
CA ILE A 109 -33.50 20.06 -2.16
C ILE A 109 -33.05 19.25 -0.92
N LYS A 110 -33.87 19.20 0.14
CA LYS A 110 -33.58 18.41 1.35
C LYS A 110 -33.38 16.93 1.02
N MET A 111 -34.26 16.37 0.18
CA MET A 111 -34.15 14.99 -0.29
C MET A 111 -32.89 14.77 -1.14
N SER A 112 -32.60 15.66 -2.10
CA SER A 112 -31.43 15.58 -2.96
C SER A 112 -30.13 15.65 -2.17
N LYS A 113 -30.08 16.52 -1.14
CA LYS A 113 -28.95 16.59 -0.21
C LYS A 113 -28.75 15.26 0.53
N LYS A 114 -29.83 14.68 1.05
CA LYS A 114 -29.79 13.38 1.73
C LYS A 114 -29.28 12.27 0.80
N LEU A 115 -29.73 12.23 -0.45
CA LEU A 115 -29.32 11.22 -1.43
C LEU A 115 -27.86 11.38 -1.86
N ALA A 116 -27.38 12.61 -2.06
CA ALA A 116 -26.00 12.88 -2.44
C ALA A 116 -24.98 12.71 -1.28
N THR A 117 -25.45 12.57 -0.03
CA THR A 117 -24.58 12.46 1.14
C THR A 117 -24.12 11.03 1.31
N ILE A 118 -22.80 10.79 1.26
CA ILE A 118 -22.23 9.47 1.54
C ILE A 118 -22.36 9.15 3.02
N VAL A 119 -23.03 8.04 3.33
CA VAL A 119 -23.13 7.48 4.68
C VAL A 119 -21.76 6.92 5.09
N ARG A 120 -21.15 7.52 6.11
CA ARG A 120 -19.82 7.14 6.63
C ARG A 120 -19.88 6.18 7.80
N GLU A 121 -21.03 6.05 8.43
CA GLU A 121 -21.26 5.24 9.63
C GLU A 121 -21.94 3.91 9.27
N VAL A 122 -21.33 3.17 8.34
CA VAL A 122 -21.83 1.84 7.98
C VAL A 122 -21.46 0.86 9.11
N PRO A 123 -22.45 0.18 9.73
CA PRO A 123 -22.17 -0.75 10.82
C PRO A 123 -21.53 -2.02 10.24
N MET A 124 -20.20 -2.07 10.25
CA MET A 124 -19.44 -3.24 9.83
C MET A 124 -18.27 -3.48 10.79
N GLU A 125 -17.97 -4.75 11.04
CA GLU A 125 -16.75 -5.13 11.76
C GLU A 125 -15.58 -5.14 10.78
N TYR A 126 -14.46 -4.50 11.16
CA TYR A 126 -13.24 -4.46 10.35
C TYR A 126 -12.02 -4.82 11.18
N ASP A 127 -11.21 -5.73 10.63
CA ASP A 127 -9.84 -6.01 11.07
C ASP A 127 -8.85 -5.39 10.07
N PHE A 128 -8.21 -4.29 10.45
CA PHE A 128 -7.24 -3.60 9.57
C PHE A 128 -6.01 -4.46 9.25
N ASP A 129 -5.65 -5.44 10.10
CA ASP A 129 -4.53 -6.34 9.82
C ASP A 129 -4.85 -7.27 8.64
N SER A 130 -6.12 -7.62 8.45
CA SER A 130 -6.58 -8.42 7.31
C SER A 130 -6.40 -7.72 5.96
N PHE A 131 -6.38 -6.38 5.93
CA PHE A 131 -6.26 -5.57 4.71
C PHE A 131 -4.81 -5.36 4.25
N LYS A 132 -3.82 -5.81 5.03
CA LYS A 132 -2.42 -5.74 4.63
C LYS A 132 -2.20 -6.53 3.34
N VAL A 133 -1.54 -5.90 2.37
CA VAL A 133 -1.23 -6.53 1.08
C VAL A 133 -0.35 -7.75 1.29
N LYS A 134 -0.81 -8.92 0.82
CA LYS A 134 -0.06 -10.19 0.87
C LYS A 134 0.48 -10.54 -0.51
N THR A 135 1.50 -11.39 -0.54
CA THR A 135 1.97 -11.97 -1.81
C THR A 135 0.87 -12.85 -2.41
N PRO A 136 0.54 -12.68 -3.71
CA PRO A 136 -0.50 -13.47 -4.34
C PRO A 136 -0.04 -14.92 -4.54
N ASN A 137 -0.99 -15.85 -4.57
CA ASN A 137 -0.70 -17.21 -4.99
C ASN A 137 -0.50 -17.26 -6.51
N TYR A 138 0.76 -17.16 -6.94
CA TYR A 138 1.11 -17.08 -8.36
C TYR A 138 0.69 -18.30 -9.17
N GLU A 139 0.60 -19.49 -8.56
CA GLU A 139 0.14 -20.68 -9.27
C GLU A 139 -1.37 -20.61 -9.57
N LYS A 140 -2.19 -20.23 -8.59
CA LYS A 140 -3.63 -20.01 -8.80
C LYS A 140 -3.85 -18.86 -9.79
N LEU A 141 -3.09 -17.78 -9.65
CA LEU A 141 -3.18 -16.62 -10.53
C LEU A 141 -2.84 -16.97 -11.99
N TRP A 142 -1.79 -17.77 -12.20
CA TRP A 142 -1.42 -18.23 -13.53
C TRP A 142 -2.50 -19.07 -14.19
N LYS A 143 -3.17 -19.97 -13.44
CA LYS A 143 -4.29 -20.77 -13.95
C LYS A 143 -5.43 -19.86 -14.42
N VAL A 144 -5.76 -18.84 -13.64
CA VAL A 144 -6.79 -17.84 -14.00
C VAL A 144 -6.37 -17.02 -15.22
N PHE A 145 -5.17 -16.44 -15.22
CA PHE A 145 -4.69 -15.61 -16.33
C PHE A 145 -4.52 -16.41 -17.62
N LYS A 146 -4.16 -17.70 -17.54
CA LYS A 146 -4.10 -18.59 -18.69
C LYS A 146 -5.51 -18.88 -19.22
N LYS A 147 -6.47 -19.18 -18.35
CA LYS A 147 -7.87 -19.41 -18.74
C LYS A 147 -8.50 -18.18 -19.41
N LEU A 148 -8.14 -16.99 -18.94
CA LEU A 148 -8.63 -15.71 -19.48
C LEU A 148 -7.75 -15.14 -20.60
N GLU A 149 -6.70 -15.86 -21.02
CA GLU A 149 -5.77 -15.46 -22.08
C GLU A 149 -5.10 -14.09 -21.87
N PHE A 150 -4.84 -13.71 -20.62
CA PHE A 150 -4.16 -12.45 -20.24
C PHE A 150 -2.65 -12.53 -20.47
N ASN A 151 -2.24 -12.70 -21.74
CA ASN A 151 -0.87 -12.95 -22.18
C ASN A 151 0.16 -11.93 -21.64
N ASN A 152 -0.19 -10.65 -21.58
CA ASN A 152 0.69 -9.61 -21.05
C ASN A 152 0.90 -9.73 -19.53
N LEU A 153 -0.14 -10.09 -18.78
CA LEU A 153 -0.03 -10.31 -17.34
C LEU A 153 0.70 -11.61 -17.02
N LEU A 154 0.50 -12.67 -17.82
CA LEU A 154 1.23 -13.93 -17.73
C LEU A 154 2.75 -13.72 -17.82
N LYS A 155 3.20 -12.89 -18.77
CA LYS A 155 4.63 -12.53 -18.90
C LYS A 155 5.19 -11.87 -17.65
N LYS A 156 4.41 -11.01 -16.98
CA LYS A 156 4.84 -10.32 -15.75
C LYS A 156 4.97 -11.25 -14.54
N ILE A 157 4.11 -12.27 -14.43
CA ILE A 157 4.11 -13.17 -13.27
C ILE A 157 5.05 -14.38 -13.44
N ASN A 158 5.45 -14.72 -14.67
CA ASN A 158 6.27 -15.91 -14.96
C ASN A 158 7.61 -15.96 -14.18
N PRO A 159 8.36 -14.84 -14.02
CA PRO A 159 9.59 -14.84 -13.22
C PRO A 159 9.37 -15.19 -11.74
N GLN A 160 8.22 -14.79 -11.17
CA GLN A 160 7.89 -15.03 -9.76
C GLN A 160 7.47 -16.47 -9.50
N ILE A 161 6.82 -17.12 -10.46
CA ILE A 161 6.53 -18.57 -10.42
C ILE A 161 7.83 -19.38 -10.47
N ASN A 162 8.78 -18.98 -11.32
CA ASN A 162 10.06 -19.69 -11.45
C ASN A 162 10.94 -19.54 -10.20
N GLN A 163 10.87 -18.42 -9.49
CA GLN A 163 11.52 -18.25 -8.19
C GLN A 163 10.85 -19.11 -7.10
N ALA A 164 9.52 -19.14 -7.04
CA ALA A 164 8.78 -19.96 -6.07
C ALA A 164 8.97 -21.48 -6.29
N LYS A 165 9.28 -21.92 -7.52
CA LYS A 165 9.47 -23.33 -7.87
C LYS A 165 10.88 -23.89 -7.63
N LYS A 166 11.91 -23.06 -7.44
CA LYS A 166 13.24 -23.58 -7.11
C LYS A 166 13.22 -24.07 -5.65
N LYS A 167 13.13 -25.39 -5.45
CA LYS A 167 13.46 -26.01 -4.16
C LYS A 167 14.90 -25.66 -3.83
N LEU A 168 15.08 -24.70 -2.94
CA LEU A 168 16.38 -24.39 -2.37
C LEU A 168 16.79 -25.59 -1.51
N LYS A 169 17.91 -26.23 -1.86
CA LYS A 169 18.52 -27.25 -1.01
C LYS A 169 19.57 -26.54 -0.16
N PHE A 170 19.50 -26.76 1.15
CA PHE A 170 20.47 -26.24 2.10
C PHE A 170 21.26 -27.40 2.70
N ASN A 171 22.58 -27.26 2.72
CA ASN A 171 23.46 -28.15 3.46
C ASN A 171 23.66 -27.58 4.87
N LEU A 172 23.35 -28.38 5.91
CA LEU A 172 23.53 -27.98 7.30
C LEU A 172 25.01 -28.02 7.70
N VAL A 173 25.47 -26.92 8.30
CA VAL A 173 26.83 -26.72 8.80
C VAL A 173 26.81 -26.69 10.32
N GLU A 174 26.89 -27.86 10.93
CA GLU A 174 26.75 -28.05 12.39
C GLU A 174 28.09 -28.40 13.07
N THR A 175 29.14 -28.59 12.29
CA THR A 175 30.46 -29.02 12.74
C THR A 175 31.53 -28.08 12.22
N GLU A 176 32.61 -27.89 12.98
CA GLU A 176 33.73 -27.05 12.56
C GLU A 176 34.36 -27.50 11.23
N GLU A 177 34.42 -28.80 10.97
CA GLU A 177 34.96 -29.35 9.71
C GLU A 177 34.16 -28.85 8.49
N LYS A 178 32.83 -28.95 8.56
CA LYS A 178 31.93 -28.41 7.53
C LYS A 178 32.07 -26.90 7.40
N LEU A 179 32.24 -26.17 8.50
CA LEU A 179 32.43 -24.72 8.48
C LEU A 179 33.71 -24.33 7.74
N LYS A 180 34.84 -24.98 8.07
CA LYS A 180 36.11 -24.82 7.35
C LYS A 180 35.95 -25.15 5.86
N GLY A 181 35.20 -26.20 5.53
CA GLY A 181 34.88 -26.55 4.14
C GLY A 181 34.16 -25.43 3.38
N VAL A 182 33.19 -24.76 4.00
CA VAL A 182 32.49 -23.62 3.40
C VAL A 182 33.41 -22.40 3.28
N ILE A 183 34.23 -22.11 4.30
CA ILE A 183 35.20 -21.01 4.29
C ILE A 183 36.20 -21.16 3.14
N ASN A 184 36.74 -22.37 2.94
CA ASN A 184 37.64 -22.65 1.82
C ASN A 184 36.98 -22.35 0.47
N LYS A 185 35.70 -22.69 0.31
CA LYS A 185 34.94 -22.35 -0.91
C LYS A 185 34.76 -20.84 -1.08
N ILE A 186 34.54 -20.09 0.00
CA ILE A 186 34.47 -18.62 -0.06
C ILE A 186 35.79 -18.03 -0.55
N ILE A 187 36.92 -18.53 -0.01
CA ILE A 187 38.26 -18.08 -0.35
C ILE A 187 38.59 -18.41 -1.82
N GLU A 188 38.29 -19.63 -2.26
CA GLU A 188 38.54 -20.10 -3.63
C GLU A 188 37.73 -19.29 -4.65
N ARG A 189 36.43 -19.12 -4.40
CA ARG A 189 35.52 -18.46 -5.35
C ARG A 189 35.61 -16.94 -5.32
N LYS A 190 36.13 -16.36 -4.23
CA LYS A 190 36.21 -14.91 -3.99
C LYS A 190 34.85 -14.19 -4.03
N TYR A 191 33.74 -14.90 -3.88
CA TYR A 191 32.42 -14.30 -3.68
C TYR A 191 31.50 -15.23 -2.89
N PHE A 192 30.54 -14.63 -2.18
CA PHE A 192 29.43 -15.36 -1.58
C PHE A 192 28.24 -14.43 -1.34
N ALA A 193 27.03 -14.99 -1.38
CA ALA A 193 25.83 -14.34 -0.91
C ALA A 193 25.50 -14.80 0.51
N PHE A 194 25.00 -13.90 1.36
CA PHE A 194 24.68 -14.25 2.74
C PHE A 194 23.44 -13.52 3.26
N TYR A 195 22.77 -14.13 4.23
CA TYR A 195 21.63 -13.58 4.94
C TYR A 195 21.67 -13.99 6.42
N LEU A 196 21.45 -13.03 7.32
CA LEU A 196 21.40 -13.27 8.77
C LEU A 196 19.96 -13.44 9.21
N LEU A 197 19.65 -14.55 9.87
CA LEU A 197 18.37 -14.74 10.55
C LEU A 197 18.49 -14.17 11.94
N THR A 198 17.63 -13.21 12.27
CA THR A 198 17.72 -12.42 13.50
C THR A 198 16.40 -12.41 14.26
N SER A 199 16.49 -12.18 15.57
CA SER A 199 15.31 -12.12 16.46
C SER A 199 14.44 -10.89 16.26
N SER A 200 14.99 -9.80 15.70
CA SER A 200 14.27 -8.55 15.50
C SER A 200 14.86 -7.72 14.37
N CYS A 201 14.11 -6.70 13.93
CA CYS A 201 14.56 -5.71 12.96
C CYS A 201 15.41 -4.57 13.59
N ASN A 202 15.78 -4.66 14.86
CA ASN A 202 16.63 -3.67 15.54
C ASN A 202 18.08 -4.18 15.64
N ALA A 203 19.00 -3.53 14.93
CA ALA A 203 20.40 -3.98 14.82
C ALA A 203 21.15 -3.98 16.16
N ILE A 204 20.71 -3.20 17.14
CA ILE A 204 21.39 -3.09 18.45
C ILE A 204 21.03 -4.29 19.34
N SER A 205 19.74 -4.64 19.40
CA SER A 205 19.21 -5.68 20.29
C SER A 205 18.97 -7.03 19.63
N ALA A 206 19.15 -7.15 18.31
CA ALA A 206 18.96 -8.41 17.59
C ALA A 206 20.00 -9.47 18.00
N ASN A 207 19.52 -10.70 18.18
CA ASN A 207 20.35 -11.90 18.30
C ASN A 207 20.37 -12.61 16.96
N ILE A 208 21.50 -13.21 16.61
CA ILE A 208 21.66 -13.99 15.37
C ILE A 208 21.28 -15.43 15.68
N PHE A 209 20.24 -15.95 15.02
CA PHE A 209 19.81 -17.34 15.15
C PHE A 209 20.48 -18.25 14.13
N GLY A 210 20.90 -17.71 12.99
CA GLY A 210 21.60 -18.47 11.97
C GLY A 210 22.08 -17.63 10.82
N ILE A 211 22.98 -18.22 10.04
CA ILE A 211 23.58 -17.59 8.86
C ILE A 211 23.28 -18.49 7.67
N ALA A 212 22.58 -17.95 6.68
CA ALA A 212 22.41 -18.60 5.38
C ALA A 212 23.49 -18.08 4.43
N LEU A 213 24.21 -18.99 3.78
CA LEU A 213 25.21 -18.70 2.75
C LEU A 213 24.77 -19.33 1.44
N SER A 214 25.04 -18.65 0.33
CA SER A 214 24.66 -19.11 -1.00
C SER A 214 25.72 -18.78 -2.02
N PHE A 215 25.96 -19.72 -2.93
CA PHE A 215 26.80 -19.55 -4.11
C PHE A 215 25.95 -19.75 -5.38
N LYS A 216 26.61 -19.77 -6.54
CA LYS A 216 25.94 -20.06 -7.81
C LYS A 216 25.31 -21.47 -7.80
N ASP A 217 24.37 -21.70 -8.71
CA ASP A 217 23.80 -23.02 -9.02
C ASP A 217 23.11 -23.74 -7.85
N ASN A 218 22.44 -22.97 -6.97
CA ASN A 218 21.65 -23.48 -5.84
C ASN A 218 22.49 -24.22 -4.79
N GLU A 219 23.78 -23.90 -4.71
CA GLU A 219 24.66 -24.37 -3.65
C GLU A 219 24.49 -23.48 -2.42
N ASN A 220 23.62 -23.90 -1.50
CA ASN A 220 23.31 -23.15 -0.29
C ASN A 220 23.72 -23.91 0.98
N TYR A 221 24.13 -23.15 1.99
CA TYR A 221 24.53 -23.64 3.30
C TYR A 221 23.75 -22.89 4.37
N TYR A 222 23.38 -23.59 5.43
CA TYR A 222 22.77 -22.98 6.60
C TYR A 222 23.58 -23.34 7.84
N ILE A 223 24.02 -22.32 8.56
CA ILE A 223 24.75 -22.42 9.82
C ILE A 223 23.77 -22.09 10.95
N PRO A 224 23.24 -23.09 11.68
CA PRO A 224 22.42 -22.83 12.85
C PRO A 224 23.29 -22.35 14.02
N LEU A 225 22.96 -21.17 14.57
CA LEU A 225 23.64 -20.57 15.72
C LEU A 225 22.78 -20.59 16.99
N PHE A 226 21.56 -21.07 16.87
CA PHE A 226 20.63 -21.22 17.98
C PHE A 226 19.90 -22.56 17.83
N SER A 227 19.94 -23.37 18.88
CA SER A 227 19.05 -24.51 19.02
C SER A 227 17.99 -24.20 20.07
N LEU A 228 16.72 -24.34 19.70
CA LEU A 228 15.69 -24.65 20.67
C LEU A 228 15.95 -26.11 21.06
N ASN A 229 16.36 -26.36 22.31
CA ASN A 229 16.57 -27.70 22.89
C ASN A 229 15.27 -28.55 22.93
N LEU A 230 14.58 -28.70 21.80
CA LEU A 230 13.37 -29.50 21.61
C LEU A 230 13.70 -30.90 21.10
N LEU A 231 14.92 -31.12 20.60
CA LEU A 231 15.43 -32.41 20.15
C LEU A 231 16.84 -32.59 20.74
N GLU A 232 17.06 -33.66 21.50
CA GLU A 232 18.24 -33.92 22.35
C GLU A 232 19.60 -34.01 21.62
N ASN A 233 19.72 -33.64 20.33
CA ASN A 233 20.91 -33.92 19.53
C ASN A 233 21.36 -32.85 18.51
N THR A 234 20.84 -31.62 18.53
CA THR A 234 21.39 -30.57 17.65
C THR A 234 22.63 -29.95 18.28
N LYS A 235 23.82 -30.44 17.92
CA LYS A 235 25.09 -29.75 18.19
C LYS A 235 25.14 -28.49 17.32
N CYS A 236 24.84 -27.32 17.89
CA CYS A 236 25.08 -26.04 17.24
C CYS A 236 26.48 -25.53 17.58
N LEU A 237 27.11 -24.87 16.61
CA LEU A 237 28.37 -24.15 16.83
C LEU A 237 28.08 -22.88 17.64
N SER A 238 29.03 -22.45 18.47
CA SER A 238 28.88 -21.18 19.18
C SER A 238 28.94 -20.00 18.20
N THR A 239 28.13 -18.98 18.47
CA THR A 239 28.07 -17.77 17.66
C THR A 239 29.43 -17.09 17.56
N GLU A 240 30.18 -17.02 18.67
CA GLU A 240 31.51 -16.39 18.65
C GLU A 240 32.47 -17.13 17.72
N LEU A 241 32.51 -18.46 17.79
CA LEU A 241 33.40 -19.28 16.97
C LEU A 241 33.08 -19.14 15.48
N VAL A 242 31.80 -19.15 15.11
CA VAL A 242 31.40 -18.99 13.70
C VAL A 242 31.75 -17.61 13.17
N LEU A 243 31.46 -16.55 13.94
CA LEU A 243 31.76 -15.17 13.53
C LEU A 243 33.26 -14.93 13.42
N ASP A 244 34.06 -15.46 14.34
CA ASP A 244 35.52 -15.32 14.28
C ASP A 244 36.12 -16.05 13.09
N GLN A 245 35.66 -17.26 12.76
CA GLN A 245 36.14 -17.97 11.57
C GLN A 245 35.73 -17.25 10.27
N LEU A 246 34.50 -16.71 10.21
CA LEU A 246 34.00 -15.97 9.06
C LEU A 246 34.57 -14.54 8.95
N ARG A 247 35.15 -14.00 10.01
CA ARG A 247 35.74 -12.64 10.03
C ARG A 247 36.73 -12.46 8.89
N SER A 248 37.61 -13.45 8.69
CA SER A 248 38.59 -13.48 7.60
C SER A 248 37.95 -13.31 6.21
N CYS A 249 36.74 -13.85 6.01
CA CYS A 249 35.99 -13.72 4.77
C CYS A 249 35.33 -12.34 4.66
N PHE A 250 34.70 -11.85 5.73
CA PHE A 250 33.98 -10.57 5.75
C PHE A 250 34.92 -9.36 5.61
N GLU A 251 36.10 -9.39 6.23
CA GLU A 251 37.05 -8.27 6.20
C GLU A 251 37.92 -8.25 4.93
N ASN A 252 38.01 -9.36 4.20
CA ASN A 252 38.86 -9.46 3.00
C ASN A 252 38.29 -8.68 1.81
N LYS A 253 38.91 -7.56 1.44
CA LYS A 253 38.49 -6.71 0.32
C LYS A 253 38.48 -7.41 -1.05
N GLY A 254 39.25 -8.49 -1.21
CA GLY A 254 39.30 -9.29 -2.44
C GLY A 254 38.13 -10.27 -2.61
N ILE A 255 37.26 -10.40 -1.59
CA ILE A 255 36.08 -11.27 -1.63
C ILE A 255 34.83 -10.40 -1.73
N SER A 256 34.01 -10.62 -2.76
CA SER A 256 32.72 -9.93 -2.93
C SER A 256 31.65 -10.51 -1.99
N LYS A 257 30.97 -9.63 -1.23
CA LYS A 257 29.87 -10.01 -0.33
C LYS A 257 28.56 -9.47 -0.86
N ILE A 258 27.60 -10.37 -1.09
CA ILE A 258 26.30 -10.05 -1.68
C ILE A 258 25.24 -10.29 -0.60
N SER A 259 24.42 -9.29 -0.28
CA SER A 259 23.33 -9.45 0.69
C SER A 259 22.23 -8.42 0.47
N HIS A 260 21.07 -8.69 1.05
CA HIS A 260 19.95 -7.75 1.12
C HIS A 260 20.01 -6.99 2.46
N TYR A 261 19.74 -5.69 2.44
CA TYR A 261 19.72 -4.84 3.64
C TYR A 261 21.09 -4.73 4.37
N LEU A 262 22.17 -4.60 3.60
CA LEU A 262 23.57 -4.59 4.08
C LEU A 262 23.85 -3.61 5.22
N LYS A 263 23.19 -2.44 5.28
CA LYS A 263 23.41 -1.46 6.36
C LYS A 263 23.08 -2.03 7.74
N PHE A 264 21.94 -2.72 7.86
CA PHE A 264 21.53 -3.39 9.10
C PHE A 264 22.49 -4.51 9.46
N THR A 265 22.77 -5.37 8.48
CA THR A 265 23.67 -6.51 8.62
C THR A 265 25.08 -6.10 9.06
N PHE A 266 25.60 -4.99 8.51
CA PHE A 266 26.90 -4.45 8.88
C PHE A 266 26.96 -3.97 10.33
N VAL A 267 25.93 -3.23 10.79
CA VAL A 267 25.86 -2.79 12.19
C VAL A 267 25.82 -3.99 13.14
N LEU A 268 25.06 -5.02 12.78
CA LEU A 268 24.92 -6.23 13.58
C LEU A 268 26.23 -7.04 13.68
N LEU A 269 26.97 -7.18 12.57
CA LEU A 269 28.24 -7.91 12.54
C LEU A 269 29.40 -7.15 13.21
N ARG A 270 29.25 -5.84 13.45
CA ARG A 270 30.28 -5.00 14.09
C ARG A 270 30.16 -4.99 15.62
N ARG A 271 29.07 -5.50 16.18
CA ARG A 271 28.88 -5.64 17.62
C ARG A 271 29.83 -6.69 18.19
#